data_AF-A0A7C7XVQ1-F1
#
_entry.id   AF-A0A7C7XVQ1-F1
#
_cell.length_a   1.000
_cell.length_b   1.000
_cell.length_c   1.000
_cell.angle_alpha   90.00
_cell.angle_beta   90.00
_cell.angle_gamma   90.00
#
_symmetry.space_group_name_H-M   'P 1'
#
loop_
_entity.id
_entity.type
_entity.pdbx_description
1 polymer ?
#
loop_
_entity_poly.entity_id
_entity_poly.type
_entity_poly.pdbx_seq_one_letter_code
_entity_poly.pdbx_strand_id
1 'polypeptide(L)' 'HCFTPKGKRLQLVEVKVVLGSFEPGQVYPELLIGTKAGGLRVLQLKPEGRGVMTAEAFLRGHPELLGATLP' A
#
# COMPACT_ATOMS: atom_id res chain seq x y z
N HIS A 1 4.38 6.73 -9.57
CA HIS A 1 3.90 5.34 -9.66
C HIS A 1 4.32 4.61 -8.39
N CYS A 2 3.51 3.67 -7.88
CA CYS A 2 3.82 2.95 -6.64
C CYS A 2 4.43 1.57 -6.95
N PHE A 3 5.47 1.17 -6.22
CA PHE A 3 6.14 -0.11 -6.41
C PHE A 3 6.29 -0.84 -5.08
N THR A 4 6.34 -2.17 -5.12
CA THR A 4 6.79 -2.96 -3.97
C THR A 4 8.31 -2.82 -3.79
N PRO A 5 8.88 -3.20 -2.63
CA PRO A 5 10.33 -3.30 -2.44
C PRO A 5 11.01 -4.26 -3.44
N LYS A 6 10.24 -5.20 -4.01
CA LYS A 6 10.69 -6.15 -5.05
C LYS A 6 10.61 -5.55 -6.47
N GLY A 7 10.32 -4.26 -6.61
CA GLY A 7 10.22 -3.56 -7.90
C GLY A 7 8.97 -3.87 -8.72
N LYS A 8 7.97 -4.56 -8.14
CA LYS A 8 6.71 -4.86 -8.84
C LYS A 8 5.77 -3.67 -8.79
N ARG A 9 5.12 -3.37 -9.92
CA ARG A 9 4.21 -2.23 -10.02
C ARG A 9 2.92 -2.50 -9.22
N LEU A 10 2.51 -1.50 -8.45
CA LEU A 10 1.22 -1.45 -7.77
C LEU A 10 0.43 -0.25 -8.29
N GLN A 11 -0.76 -0.50 -8.79
CA GLN A 11 -1.71 0.55 -9.11
C GLN A 11 -2.72 0.65 -7.98
N LEU A 12 -2.74 1.78 -7.29
CA LEU A 12 -3.78 2.09 -6.30
C LEU A 12 -5.05 2.48 -7.06
N VAL A 13 -6.15 1.80 -6.78
CA VAL A 13 -7.43 1.98 -7.47
C VAL A 13 -8.34 2.86 -6.63
N GLU A 14 -8.44 2.54 -5.34
CA GLU A 14 -9.26 3.30 -4.38
C GLU A 14 -8.47 3.50 -3.09
N VAL A 15 -8.42 4.74 -2.62
CA VAL A 15 -7.68 5.14 -1.41
C VAL A 15 -8.51 6.13 -0.59
N LYS A 16 -8.30 6.12 0.73
CA LYS A 16 -8.80 7.13 1.65
C LYS A 16 -7.62 7.86 2.30
N VAL A 17 -7.72 9.19 2.38
CA VAL A 17 -6.77 10.00 3.13
C VAL A 17 -7.03 9.82 4.61
N VAL A 18 -5.98 9.57 5.38
CA VAL A 18 -6.01 9.45 6.84
C VAL A 18 -5.11 10.54 7.42
N LEU A 19 -5.65 11.33 8.35
CA LEU A 19 -4.86 12.32 9.07
C LEU A 19 -4.05 11.63 10.17
N GLY A 20 -2.79 12.03 10.33
CA GLY A 20 -1.87 11.46 11.32
C GLY A 20 -0.41 11.72 10.97
N SER A 21 0.49 11.27 11.84
CA SER A 21 1.93 11.28 11.58
C SER A 21 2.37 9.85 11.28
N PHE A 22 2.89 9.61 10.09
CA PHE A 22 3.35 8.31 9.62
C PHE A 22 4.66 8.48 8.87
N GLU A 23 5.50 7.44 8.88
CA GLU A 23 6.75 7.48 8.12
C GLU A 23 6.47 7.39 6.62
N PRO A 24 6.96 8.33 5.80
CA PRO A 24 6.73 8.32 4.36
C PRO A 24 7.19 7.01 3.70
N GLY A 25 6.28 6.38 2.96
CA GLY A 25 6.50 5.12 2.27
C GLY A 25 6.35 3.87 3.14
N GLN A 26 6.30 3.99 4.47
CA GLN A 26 6.12 2.83 5.35
C GLN A 26 4.70 2.27 5.24
N VAL A 27 4.59 0.94 5.21
CA VAL A 27 3.31 0.22 5.18
C VAL A 27 2.91 -0.22 6.58
N TYR A 28 1.71 0.16 6.99
CA TYR A 28 1.07 -0.17 8.26
C TYR A 28 -0.05 -1.22 8.04
N PRO A 29 -0.64 -1.77 9.12
CA PRO A 29 -1.80 -2.65 9.02
C PRO A 29 -2.93 -2.05 8.16
N GLU A 30 -3.75 -2.93 7.56
CA GLU A 30 -4.81 -2.53 6.62
C GLU A 30 -4.32 -1.80 5.36
N LEU A 31 -3.03 -1.95 5.02
CA LEU A 31 -2.37 -1.36 3.86
C LEU A 31 -2.46 0.17 3.86
N LEU A 32 -2.26 0.77 5.05
CA LEU A 32 -2.06 2.20 5.18
C LEU A 32 -0.61 2.53 4.84
N ILE A 33 -0.40 3.42 3.87
CA ILE A 33 0.92 3.87 3.44
C ILE A 33 1.16 5.25 4.03
N GLY A 34 2.19 5.39 4.84
CA GLY A 34 2.58 6.68 5.40
C GLY A 34 3.03 7.64 4.31
N THR A 35 2.75 8.93 4.50
CA THR A 35 3.18 10.00 3.59
C THR A 35 3.76 11.16 4.40
N LYS A 36 4.32 12.17 3.73
CA LYS A 36 4.83 13.38 4.41
C LYS A 36 3.74 14.17 5.16
N ALA A 37 2.47 13.95 4.85
CA ALA A 37 1.35 14.68 5.45
C ALA A 37 0.14 13.74 5.61
N GLY A 38 0.14 12.91 6.64
CA GLY A 38 -0.89 11.88 6.84
C GLY A 38 -0.52 10.54 6.21
N GLY A 39 -1.54 9.74 5.93
CA GLY A 39 -1.42 8.43 5.32
C GLY A 39 -2.47 8.22 4.24
N LEU A 40 -2.19 7.25 3.37
CA LEU A 40 -3.13 6.77 2.38
C LEU A 40 -3.54 5.35 2.77
N ARG A 41 -4.78 5.19 3.24
CA ARG A 41 -5.38 3.88 3.43
C ARG A 41 -5.84 3.34 2.09
N VAL A 42 -5.19 2.30 1.60
CA VAL A 42 -5.58 1.66 0.34
C VAL A 42 -6.76 0.73 0.58
N LEU A 43 -7.81 0.83 -0.23
CA LEU A 43 -8.98 -0.06 -0.18
C LEU A 43 -8.92 -1.10 -1.29
N GLN A 44 -8.58 -0.64 -2.50
CA GLN A 44 -8.42 -1.50 -3.67
C GLN A 44 -7.16 -1.16 -4.43
N LEU A 45 -6.53 -2.19 -4.98
CA LEU A 45 -5.36 -2.06 -5.82
C LEU A 45 -5.30 -3.14 -6.91
N LYS A 46 -4.42 -2.91 -7.88
CA LYS A 46 -4.11 -3.85 -8.95
C LYS A 46 -2.60 -4.11 -8.99
N PRO A 47 -2.15 -5.29 -8.54
CA PRO A 47 -0.79 -5.73 -8.72
C PRO A 47 -0.46 -5.99 -10.21
N GLU A 48 0.81 -5.86 -10.56
CA GLU A 48 1.31 -6.23 -11.89
C GLU A 48 0.91 -7.65 -12.28
N GLY A 49 0.34 -7.81 -13.46
CA GLY A 49 -0.11 -9.11 -13.98
C GLY A 49 -1.34 -9.71 -13.30
N ARG A 50 -1.99 -9.00 -12.36
CA ARG A 50 -3.21 -9.46 -11.67
C ARG A 50 -4.40 -8.52 -11.88
N GLY A 51 -5.59 -9.02 -11.53
CA GLY A 51 -6.83 -8.23 -11.47
C GLY A 51 -6.85 -7.28 -10.27
N VAL A 52 -7.86 -6.39 -10.24
CA VAL A 52 -8.15 -5.55 -9.08
C VAL A 52 -8.56 -6.45 -7.90
N MET A 53 -8.06 -6.12 -6.71
CA MET A 53 -8.37 -6.83 -5.47
C MET A 53 -8.35 -5.90 -4.27
N THR A 54 -8.89 -6.36 -3.14
CA THR A 54 -8.89 -5.59 -1.91
C THR A 54 -7.50 -5.57 -1.26
N ALA A 55 -7.24 -4.55 -0.45
CA ALA A 55 -6.02 -4.43 0.34
C ALA A 55 -5.77 -5.66 1.23
N GLU A 56 -6.81 -6.21 1.85
CA GLU A 56 -6.73 -7.39 2.72
C GLU A 56 -6.37 -8.65 1.93
N ALA A 57 -6.93 -8.82 0.72
CA ALA A 57 -6.55 -9.92 -0.16
C ALA A 57 -5.08 -9.84 -0.58
N PHE A 58 -4.62 -8.63 -0.90
CA PHE A 58 -3.24 -8.38 -1.27
C PHE A 58 -2.26 -8.65 -0.12
N LEU A 59 -2.51 -8.09 1.08
CA LEU A 59 -1.65 -8.27 2.25
C LEU A 59 -1.56 -9.72 2.71
N ARG A 60 -2.65 -10.51 2.61
CA ARG A 60 -2.61 -11.95 2.90
C ARG A 60 -1.62 -12.71 2.01
N GLY A 61 -1.48 -12.30 0.75
CA GLY A 61 -0.50 -12.86 -0.18
C GLY A 61 0.90 -12.27 -0.07
N HIS A 62 1.04 -11.14 0.62
CA HIS A 62 2.28 -10.37 0.76
C HIS A 62 2.49 -9.87 2.20
N PRO A 63 2.51 -10.76 3.22
CA PRO A 63 2.67 -10.36 4.61
C PRO A 63 4.01 -9.65 4.86
N GLU A 64 5.02 -9.89 4.02
CA GLU A 64 6.33 -9.24 4.10
C GLU A 64 6.30 -7.73 3.85
N LEU A 65 5.20 -7.20 3.31
CA LEU A 65 5.06 -5.77 3.09
C LEU A 65 4.72 -5.01 4.37
N LEU A 66 4.17 -5.66 5.39
CA LEU A 66 3.87 -4.99 6.66
C LEU A 66 5.17 -4.51 7.31
N GLY A 67 5.25 -3.21 7.60
CA GLY A 67 6.44 -2.54 8.11
C GLY A 67 7.49 -2.20 7.06
N ALA A 68 7.35 -2.67 5.82
CA ALA A 68 8.27 -2.36 4.73
C ALA A 68 8.08 -0.92 4.22
N THR A 69 9.14 -0.36 3.64
CA THR A 69 9.11 0.95 3.00
C THR A 69 9.01 0.80 1.48
N LEU A 70 7.99 1.40 0.89
CA LEU A 70 7.81 1.47 -0.56
C LEU A 70 8.72 2.55 -1.14
N PRO A 71 9.46 2.26 -2.24
CA PRO A 71 10.31 3.23 -2.93
C PRO A 71 9.53 4.24 -3.77
#